data_AF-A0A7C8PAD7-F1
#
_entry.id   AF-A0A7C8PAD7-F1
#
_cell.length_a   1.000
_cell.length_b   1.000
_cell.length_c   1.000
_cell.angle_alpha   90.00
_cell.angle_beta   90.00
_cell.angle_gamma   90.00
#
_symmetry.space_group_name_H-M   'P 1'
#
loop_
_entity.id
_entity.type
_entity.pdbx_description
1 polymer ?
#
loop_
_entity_poly.entity_id
_entity_poly.type
_entity_poly.pdbx_seq_one_letter_code
_entity_poly.pdbx_strand_id
1 'polypeptide(L)'
;MRGLSNTATALCDLAALPSRRYAQHTGGINALRGLITYSSSQSFHTSHQCAIPRNRSRGASALRRQPYPGRVSLQYLGDDLPQPVTDPSKHTDVVTSPGHGLWGFFNKERVSIPTPEEDYRHGRAWTVEELRHKSWDDLHKLWWACVKERNILATQQLERERVKPGYGESEAYTRNRLVRDTQRAIKHALTERYYAWQEALKVAESDSDIDLSGKGPAFNPQNLDVESSPNMQTSSAEVISEARSDAKDTKRLEL
;
A
#
# COMPACT_ATOMS: atom_id res chain seq x y z
N MET A 1 21.91 -11.33 -50.33
CA MET A 1 22.76 -12.25 -51.11
C MET A 1 23.85 -12.80 -50.20
N ARG A 2 23.88 -14.14 -50.05
CA ARG A 2 24.99 -15.02 -49.60
C ARG A 2 25.55 -14.75 -48.19
N GLY A 3 25.41 -15.58 -47.16
CA GLY A 3 25.06 -17.01 -47.09
C GLY A 3 26.27 -17.90 -47.40
N LEU A 4 27.01 -18.32 -46.38
CA LEU A 4 28.01 -19.40 -46.32
C LEU A 4 28.34 -19.65 -44.82
N SER A 5 28.60 -20.82 -44.27
CA SER A 5 28.23 -22.23 -44.50
C SER A 5 28.91 -23.03 -43.38
N ASN A 6 28.23 -24.05 -42.87
CA ASN A 6 28.74 -25.06 -41.94
C ASN A 6 29.87 -25.91 -42.54
N THR A 7 30.84 -26.33 -41.70
CA THR A 7 31.59 -27.62 -41.73
C THR A 7 32.25 -27.79 -40.35
N ALA A 8 31.84 -28.69 -39.45
CA ALA A 8 32.01 -30.15 -39.47
C ALA A 8 33.49 -30.60 -39.52
N THR A 9 34.10 -30.81 -38.35
CA THR A 9 35.25 -31.71 -38.18
C THR A 9 35.09 -32.45 -36.86
N ALA A 10 34.75 -33.73 -36.99
CA ALA A 10 34.86 -34.74 -35.95
C ALA A 10 36.31 -35.22 -35.88
N LEU A 11 36.86 -35.36 -34.68
CA LEU A 11 37.89 -36.33 -34.39
C LEU A 11 37.62 -36.96 -33.02
N CYS A 12 37.43 -38.28 -33.07
CA CYS A 12 37.42 -39.20 -31.96
C CYS A 12 38.76 -39.12 -31.22
N ASP A 13 38.70 -39.15 -29.88
CA ASP A 13 39.70 -39.90 -29.13
C ASP A 13 39.06 -40.63 -27.96
N LEU A 14 39.38 -41.91 -27.94
CA LEU A 14 38.89 -42.97 -27.10
C LEU A 14 39.76 -43.06 -25.84
N ALA A 15 39.17 -43.59 -24.76
CA ALA A 15 39.82 -44.21 -23.61
C ALA A 15 40.39 -43.28 -22.51
N ALA A 16 39.65 -43.19 -21.39
CA ALA A 16 40.12 -43.65 -20.08
C ALA A 16 39.01 -43.44 -19.03
N LEU A 17 38.27 -44.51 -18.73
CA LEU A 17 37.36 -44.57 -17.58
C LEU A 17 38.18 -44.67 -16.29
N PRO A 18 37.99 -43.82 -15.26
CA PRO A 18 38.42 -44.16 -13.92
C PRO A 18 37.46 -45.22 -13.37
N SER A 19 37.96 -46.46 -13.36
CA SER A 19 37.35 -47.61 -12.70
C SER A 19 37.07 -47.28 -11.24
N ARG A 20 35.79 -47.11 -10.91
CA ARG A 20 35.30 -46.81 -9.56
C ARG A 20 35.53 -48.07 -8.72
N ARG A 21 36.61 -48.09 -7.95
CA ARG A 21 36.95 -49.18 -7.05
C ARG A 21 35.79 -49.40 -6.09
N TYR A 22 35.11 -50.54 -6.23
CA TYR A 22 34.30 -51.12 -5.17
C TYR A 22 35.24 -51.46 -4.02
N ALA A 23 35.14 -50.70 -2.92
CA ALA A 23 35.73 -51.10 -1.65
C ALA A 23 34.93 -52.32 -1.15
N GLN A 24 35.49 -53.51 -1.36
CA GLN A 24 35.02 -54.72 -0.69
C GLN A 24 35.30 -54.56 0.80
N HIS A 25 34.26 -54.39 1.61
CA HIS A 25 34.38 -54.61 3.05
C HIS A 25 34.60 -56.11 3.29
N THR A 26 35.86 -56.52 3.31
CA THR A 26 36.28 -57.77 3.96
C THR A 26 36.12 -57.57 5.46
N GLY A 27 35.01 -58.06 6.01
CA GLY A 27 34.79 -58.16 7.44
C GLY A 27 35.79 -59.14 8.05
N GLY A 28 36.96 -58.62 8.43
CA GLY A 28 37.97 -59.32 9.20
C GLY A 28 37.41 -59.73 10.56
N ILE A 29 37.47 -61.02 10.80
CA ILE A 29 37.19 -61.71 12.05
C ILE A 29 38.25 -61.24 13.05
N ASN A 30 37.88 -60.47 14.08
CA ASN A 30 38.65 -60.31 15.31
C ASN A 30 37.77 -59.64 16.37
N ALA A 31 36.94 -60.46 17.03
CA ALA A 31 36.37 -60.12 18.33
C ALA A 31 37.01 -61.06 19.35
N LEU A 32 38.06 -60.57 20.03
CA LEU A 32 38.55 -61.16 21.27
C LEU A 32 37.39 -61.13 22.28
N ARG A 33 36.78 -62.30 22.51
CA ARG A 33 35.81 -62.51 23.57
C ARG A 33 36.54 -62.50 24.90
N GLY A 34 36.42 -61.39 25.64
CA GLY A 34 36.67 -61.39 27.07
C GLY A 34 35.65 -62.31 27.76
N LEU A 35 36.12 -63.42 28.31
CA LEU A 35 35.33 -64.27 29.20
C LEU A 35 35.16 -63.56 30.54
N ILE A 36 34.07 -62.80 30.68
CA ILE A 36 33.55 -62.46 32.00
C ILE A 36 32.58 -63.60 32.36
N THR A 37 33.00 -64.44 33.30
CA THR A 37 32.14 -65.45 33.92
C THR A 37 31.06 -64.73 34.72
N TYR A 38 29.87 -64.60 34.13
CA TYR A 38 28.68 -64.15 34.85
C TYR A 38 28.09 -65.35 35.59
N SER A 39 28.08 -65.27 36.92
CA SER A 39 27.42 -66.24 37.79
C SER A 39 25.95 -66.38 37.41
N SER A 40 25.51 -67.61 37.11
CA SER A 40 24.12 -67.92 36.78
C SER A 40 23.27 -67.90 38.05
N SER A 41 22.76 -66.74 38.44
CA SER A 41 21.60 -66.66 39.32
C SER A 41 20.37 -67.14 38.54
N GLN A 42 19.92 -68.37 38.82
CA GLN A 42 18.68 -68.91 38.27
C GLN A 42 17.50 -68.09 38.82
N SER A 43 16.85 -67.32 37.96
CA SER A 43 15.53 -66.76 38.22
C SER A 43 14.50 -67.58 37.44
N PHE A 44 13.80 -68.47 38.14
CA PHE A 44 12.65 -69.18 37.62
C PHE A 44 11.46 -68.23 37.53
N HIS A 45 11.27 -67.60 36.38
CA HIS A 45 9.98 -67.00 36.02
C HIS A 45 9.52 -67.54 34.67
N THR A 46 8.56 -68.46 34.74
CA THR A 46 7.73 -68.91 33.63
C THR A 46 6.81 -67.77 33.20
N SER A 47 7.26 -66.96 32.25
CA SER A 47 6.35 -66.20 31.38
C SER A 47 6.96 -66.14 29.98
N HIS A 48 6.62 -67.12 29.16
CA HIS A 48 6.84 -67.05 27.72
C HIS A 48 5.84 -66.05 27.13
N GLN A 49 6.13 -64.76 27.27
CA GLN A 49 5.61 -63.75 26.36
C GLN A 49 6.82 -63.07 25.76
N CYS A 50 7.01 -63.23 24.45
CA CYS A 50 7.92 -62.39 23.69
C CYS A 50 7.44 -60.94 23.89
N ALA A 51 8.04 -60.23 24.85
CA ALA A 51 7.54 -58.94 25.28
C ALA A 51 7.79 -57.91 24.19
N ILE A 52 6.71 -57.49 23.51
CA ILE A 52 6.72 -56.27 22.70
C ILE A 52 7.23 -55.15 23.62
N PRO A 53 8.29 -54.41 23.26
CA PRO A 53 8.81 -53.36 24.12
C PRO A 53 7.71 -52.33 24.36
N ARG A 54 7.45 -52.00 25.63
CA ARG A 54 6.43 -51.01 26.01
C ARG A 54 6.72 -49.62 25.44
N ASN A 55 8.01 -49.29 25.27
CA ASN A 55 8.44 -48.08 24.57
C ASN A 55 8.81 -48.42 23.13
N ARG A 56 7.91 -48.06 22.21
CA ARG A 56 8.07 -48.25 20.77
C ARG A 56 9.30 -47.46 20.28
N SER A 57 9.39 -46.17 20.53
CA SER A 57 10.46 -45.29 20.01
C SER A 57 11.75 -45.27 20.84
N ARG A 58 12.03 -46.29 21.67
CA ARG A 58 13.29 -46.35 22.45
C ARG A 58 14.47 -46.16 21.51
N GLY A 59 15.51 -45.39 21.84
CA GLY A 59 16.72 -45.28 21.00
C GLY A 59 16.56 -44.66 19.60
N ALA A 60 15.35 -44.27 19.17
CA ALA A 60 15.11 -43.61 17.89
C ALA A 60 15.33 -42.10 18.01
N SER A 61 16.04 -41.48 17.07
CA SER A 61 16.30 -40.03 17.07
C SER A 61 16.56 -39.52 15.66
N ALA A 62 15.73 -38.61 15.17
CA ALA A 62 15.90 -38.00 13.85
C ALA A 62 17.17 -37.13 13.77
N LEU A 63 17.40 -36.28 14.77
CA LEU A 63 18.55 -35.36 14.81
C LEU A 63 19.89 -36.12 14.88
N ARG A 64 19.94 -37.24 15.62
CA ARG A 64 21.12 -38.12 15.72
C ARG A 64 21.16 -39.21 14.64
N ARG A 65 20.23 -39.17 13.68
CA ARG A 65 20.10 -40.16 12.59
C ARG A 65 20.05 -41.61 13.10
N GLN A 66 19.45 -41.83 14.26
CA GLN A 66 19.27 -43.16 14.85
C GLN A 66 17.93 -43.73 14.37
N PRO A 67 17.94 -44.85 13.62
CA PRO A 67 16.71 -45.48 13.18
C PRO A 67 15.98 -46.07 14.39
N TYR A 68 14.72 -46.42 14.17
CA TYR A 68 13.96 -47.17 15.14
C TYR A 68 14.68 -48.50 15.48
N PRO A 69 14.92 -48.84 16.76
CA PRO A 69 15.62 -50.08 17.08
C PRO A 69 14.71 -51.28 16.84
N GLY A 70 15.20 -52.20 16.03
CA GLY A 70 14.50 -53.42 15.64
C GLY A 70 14.44 -53.55 14.13
N ARG A 71 14.22 -54.78 13.65
CA ARG A 71 13.98 -55.08 12.24
C ARG A 71 12.57 -54.62 11.88
N VAL A 72 12.36 -53.32 11.74
CA VAL A 72 11.13 -52.81 11.13
C VAL A 72 11.32 -52.94 9.63
N SER A 73 10.75 -53.99 9.03
CA SER A 73 10.67 -54.10 7.57
C SER A 73 9.62 -53.12 7.06
N LEU A 74 9.98 -51.83 7.03
CA LEU A 74 9.17 -50.86 6.30
C LEU A 74 9.34 -51.19 4.82
N GLN A 75 8.22 -51.28 4.09
CA GLN A 75 8.20 -51.69 2.67
C GLN A 75 9.16 -50.87 1.81
N TYR A 76 9.37 -49.60 2.18
CA TYR A 76 10.22 -48.62 1.49
C TYR A 76 11.65 -48.49 2.06
N LEU A 77 12.07 -49.31 3.03
CA LEU A 77 13.39 -49.17 3.67
C LEU A 77 14.56 -49.47 2.71
N GLY A 78 14.30 -50.15 1.59
CA GLY A 78 15.29 -50.51 0.58
C GLY A 78 15.36 -49.56 -0.62
N ASP A 79 14.41 -48.64 -0.75
CA ASP A 79 14.37 -47.68 -1.85
C ASP A 79 15.15 -46.41 -1.46
N ASP A 80 15.86 -45.82 -2.42
CA ASP A 80 16.48 -44.51 -2.21
C ASP A 80 15.40 -43.45 -1.95
N LEU A 81 15.61 -42.61 -0.94
CA LEU A 81 14.65 -41.56 -0.61
C LEU A 81 14.49 -40.60 -1.81
N PRO A 82 13.25 -40.23 -2.16
CA PRO A 82 13.02 -39.25 -3.22
C PRO A 82 13.64 -37.91 -2.82
N GLN A 83 14.45 -37.34 -3.72
CA GLN A 83 15.08 -36.04 -3.49
C GLN A 83 14.13 -34.92 -3.93
N PRO A 84 13.75 -33.99 -3.04
CA PRO A 84 12.93 -32.85 -3.41
C PRO A 84 13.71 -31.89 -4.30
N VAL A 85 12.99 -31.13 -5.11
CA VAL A 85 13.56 -30.05 -5.92
C VAL A 85 13.97 -28.91 -4.98
N THR A 86 15.26 -28.81 -4.66
CA THR A 86 15.81 -27.76 -3.79
C THR A 86 16.01 -26.43 -4.51
N ASP A 87 16.28 -26.47 -5.82
CA ASP A 87 16.57 -25.28 -6.59
C ASP A 87 15.31 -24.42 -6.77
N PRO A 88 15.27 -23.18 -6.27
CA PRO A 88 14.08 -22.34 -6.37
C PRO A 88 13.67 -22.06 -7.82
N SER A 89 14.63 -22.00 -8.75
CA SER A 89 14.37 -21.76 -10.17
C SER A 89 13.57 -22.87 -10.86
N LYS A 90 13.48 -24.06 -10.25
CA LYS A 90 12.68 -25.17 -10.74
C LYS A 90 11.29 -25.22 -10.10
N HIS A 91 11.00 -24.33 -9.16
CA HIS A 91 9.68 -24.22 -8.55
C HIS A 91 8.72 -23.57 -9.54
N THR A 92 7.44 -23.93 -9.46
CA THR A 92 6.39 -23.29 -10.26
C THR A 92 6.15 -21.88 -9.74
N ASP A 93 6.23 -20.89 -10.62
CA ASP A 93 5.96 -19.50 -10.25
C ASP A 93 4.50 -19.30 -9.80
N VAL A 94 4.32 -18.56 -8.71
CA VAL A 94 2.99 -18.23 -8.19
C VAL A 94 2.36 -17.15 -9.06
N VAL A 95 1.30 -17.51 -9.79
CA VAL A 95 0.54 -16.56 -10.62
C VAL A 95 -0.20 -15.59 -9.72
N THR A 96 0.19 -14.31 -9.77
CA THR A 96 -0.44 -13.24 -8.98
C THR A 96 -1.31 -12.36 -9.87
N SER A 97 -2.48 -11.94 -9.39
CA SER A 97 -3.35 -11.04 -10.14
C SER A 97 -2.69 -9.67 -10.36
N PRO A 98 -2.72 -9.11 -11.60
CA PRO A 98 -2.20 -7.77 -11.87
C PRO A 98 -2.96 -6.66 -11.13
N GLY A 99 -4.23 -6.86 -10.79
CA GLY A 99 -5.10 -5.87 -10.12
C GLY A 99 -5.14 -6.00 -8.60
N HIS A 100 -4.16 -6.69 -7.99
CA HIS A 100 -4.15 -6.90 -6.55
C HIS A 100 -4.00 -5.59 -5.77
N GLY A 101 -4.81 -5.38 -4.72
CA GLY A 101 -4.79 -4.14 -3.94
C GLY A 101 -3.46 -3.83 -3.25
N LEU A 102 -2.67 -4.85 -2.91
CA LEU A 102 -1.33 -4.66 -2.32
C LEU A 102 -0.34 -4.01 -3.30
N TRP A 103 -0.60 -4.02 -4.61
CA TRP A 103 0.24 -3.27 -5.55
C TRP A 103 0.20 -1.76 -5.30
N GLY A 104 -0.80 -1.26 -4.57
CA GLY A 104 -0.87 0.15 -4.17
C GLY A 104 0.19 0.60 -3.15
N PHE A 105 0.97 -0.33 -2.58
CA PHE A 105 2.12 -0.02 -1.71
C PHE A 105 3.44 0.13 -2.47
N PHE A 106 3.42 -0.12 -3.78
CA PHE A 106 4.57 -0.01 -4.65
C PHE A 106 4.39 1.15 -5.63
N ASN A 107 5.49 1.59 -6.24
CA ASN A 107 5.44 2.58 -7.32
C ASN A 107 4.68 2.03 -8.54
N LYS A 108 4.37 2.90 -9.50
CA LYS A 108 3.69 2.51 -10.75
C LYS A 108 4.41 1.38 -11.49
N GLU A 109 5.74 1.37 -11.39
CA GLU A 109 6.62 0.36 -11.99
C GLU A 109 6.72 -0.94 -11.18
N ARG A 110 6.06 -1.00 -10.00
CA ARG A 110 6.03 -2.14 -9.07
C ARG A 110 7.40 -2.53 -8.52
N VAL A 111 8.34 -1.58 -8.51
CA VAL A 111 9.65 -1.73 -7.88
C VAL A 111 9.53 -1.46 -6.37
N SER A 112 10.23 -2.28 -5.57
CA SER A 112 10.23 -2.17 -4.10
C SER A 112 11.06 -0.99 -3.59
N ILE A 113 12.20 -0.71 -4.23
CA ILE A 113 13.05 0.44 -3.94
C ILE A 113 13.33 1.17 -5.27
N PRO A 114 12.80 2.38 -5.48
CA PRO A 114 13.11 3.19 -6.66
C PRO A 114 14.56 3.67 -6.67
N THR A 115 15.01 4.13 -7.85
CA THR A 115 16.33 4.77 -7.94
C THR A 115 16.34 6.13 -7.24
N PRO A 116 17.47 6.60 -6.69
CA PRO A 116 17.55 7.92 -6.06
C PRO A 116 17.14 9.06 -7.00
N GLU A 117 17.39 8.89 -8.30
CA GLU A 117 16.99 9.85 -9.32
C GLU A 117 15.47 9.93 -9.47
N GLU A 118 14.78 8.79 -9.46
CA GLU A 118 13.30 8.75 -9.46
C GLU A 118 12.71 9.38 -8.20
N ASP A 119 13.29 9.10 -7.03
CA ASP A 119 12.84 9.69 -5.77
C ASP A 119 13.00 11.21 -5.78
N TYR A 120 14.10 11.72 -6.35
CA TYR A 120 14.37 13.14 -6.51
C TYR A 120 13.45 13.83 -7.52
N ARG A 121 12.95 13.10 -8.54
CA ARG A 121 12.01 13.63 -9.55
C ARG A 121 10.61 13.88 -8.96
N HIS A 122 10.49 14.94 -8.16
CA HIS A 122 9.22 15.48 -7.65
C HIS A 122 9.18 17.01 -7.71
N GLY A 123 7.95 17.55 -7.70
CA GLY A 123 7.74 18.99 -7.66
C GLY A 123 7.74 19.55 -6.23
N ARG A 124 7.35 20.82 -6.10
CA ARG A 124 7.16 21.46 -4.79
C ARG A 124 5.89 21.01 -4.08
N ALA A 125 5.81 21.29 -2.78
CA ALA A 125 4.57 21.16 -2.02
C ALA A 125 3.53 22.23 -2.43
N TRP A 126 2.25 21.91 -2.24
CA TRP A 126 1.14 22.84 -2.33
C TRP A 126 1.22 23.91 -1.24
N THR A 127 1.01 25.17 -1.62
CA THR A 127 0.94 26.29 -0.67
C THR A 127 -0.48 26.44 -0.13
N VAL A 128 -0.63 27.06 1.04
CA VAL A 128 -1.96 27.30 1.63
C VAL A 128 -2.83 28.16 0.71
N GLU A 129 -2.25 29.18 0.08
CA GLU A 129 -2.95 30.11 -0.82
C GLU A 129 -3.57 29.39 -2.04
N GLU A 130 -2.84 28.44 -2.63
CA GLU A 130 -3.36 27.61 -3.72
C GLU A 130 -4.52 26.73 -3.28
N LEU A 131 -4.44 26.18 -2.07
CA LEU A 131 -5.45 25.30 -1.50
C LEU A 131 -6.72 26.05 -1.07
N ARG A 132 -6.63 27.34 -0.73
CA ARG A 132 -7.79 28.17 -0.38
C ARG A 132 -8.83 28.25 -1.51
N HIS A 133 -8.40 28.14 -2.77
CA HIS A 133 -9.27 28.18 -3.94
C HIS A 133 -9.92 26.82 -4.30
N LYS A 134 -9.65 25.74 -3.54
CA LYS A 134 -10.14 24.39 -3.85
C LYS A 134 -11.39 23.99 -3.06
N SER A 135 -12.26 23.18 -3.65
CA SER A 135 -13.44 22.64 -2.98
C SER A 135 -13.07 21.68 -1.83
N TRP A 136 -14.01 21.39 -0.93
CA TRP A 136 -13.80 20.41 0.15
C TRP A 136 -13.53 19.01 -0.41
N ASP A 137 -14.27 18.59 -1.45
CA ASP A 137 -14.10 17.28 -2.09
C ASP A 137 -12.71 17.08 -2.70
N ASP A 138 -12.17 18.12 -3.34
CA ASP A 138 -10.84 18.06 -3.94
C ASP A 138 -9.74 18.01 -2.88
N LEU A 139 -9.89 18.77 -1.78
CA LEU A 139 -8.98 18.71 -0.64
C LEU A 139 -9.01 17.33 0.01
N HIS A 140 -10.19 16.71 0.12
CA HIS A 140 -10.34 15.36 0.68
C HIS A 140 -9.72 14.28 -0.22
N LYS A 141 -9.91 14.36 -1.54
CA LYS A 141 -9.24 13.46 -2.51
C LYS A 141 -7.72 13.63 -2.47
N LEU A 142 -7.24 14.87 -2.44
CA LEU A 142 -5.81 15.19 -2.34
C LEU A 142 -5.21 14.65 -1.04
N TRP A 143 -5.92 14.79 0.08
CA TRP A 143 -5.50 14.24 1.37
C TRP A 143 -5.23 12.73 1.27
N TRP A 144 -6.13 11.97 0.67
CA TRP A 144 -5.97 10.53 0.49
C TRP A 144 -4.86 10.17 -0.51
N ALA A 145 -4.64 10.97 -1.54
CA ALA A 145 -3.48 10.82 -2.42
C ALA A 145 -2.17 10.96 -1.63
N CYS A 146 -2.07 11.97 -0.75
CA CYS A 146 -0.91 12.16 0.13
C CYS A 146 -0.73 11.02 1.13
N VAL A 147 -1.83 10.47 1.68
CA VAL A 147 -1.77 9.31 2.58
C VAL A 147 -1.22 8.07 1.86
N LYS A 148 -1.70 7.78 0.64
CA LYS A 148 -1.21 6.66 -0.17
C LYS A 148 0.28 6.81 -0.48
N GLU A 149 0.69 8.01 -0.90
CA GLU A 149 2.10 8.31 -1.17
C GLU A 149 2.98 8.09 0.07
N ARG A 150 2.54 8.55 1.25
CA ARG A 150 3.28 8.32 2.51
C ARG A 150 3.38 6.84 2.87
N ASN A 151 2.35 6.05 2.57
CA ASN A 151 2.39 4.61 2.80
C ASN A 151 3.40 3.92 1.88
N ILE A 152 3.49 4.34 0.61
CA ILE A 152 4.50 3.85 -0.35
C ILE A 152 5.91 4.23 0.11
N LEU A 153 6.12 5.47 0.56
CA LEU A 153 7.43 5.91 1.05
C LEU A 153 7.84 5.15 2.33
N ALA A 154 6.87 4.80 3.19
CA ALA A 154 7.13 4.01 4.38
C ALA A 154 7.52 2.55 4.05
N THR A 155 6.88 1.92 3.06
CA THR A 155 7.26 0.56 2.62
C THR A 155 8.64 0.56 1.99
N GLN A 156 8.96 1.58 1.18
CA GLN A 156 10.29 1.76 0.60
C GLN A 156 11.37 1.96 1.66
N GLN A 157 11.11 2.77 2.69
CA GLN A 157 12.05 2.99 3.78
C GLN A 157 12.33 1.69 4.55
N LEU A 158 11.30 0.92 4.89
CA LEU A 158 11.48 -0.38 5.56
C LEU A 158 12.29 -1.36 4.71
N GLU A 159 12.04 -1.41 3.41
CA GLU A 159 12.81 -2.26 2.51
C GLU A 159 14.26 -1.76 2.33
N ARG A 160 14.48 -0.45 2.33
CA ARG A 160 15.80 0.18 2.32
C ARG A 160 16.60 -0.17 3.57
N GLU A 161 15.97 -0.17 4.75
CA GLU A 161 16.60 -0.58 6.01
C GLU A 161 16.96 -2.07 6.04
N ARG A 162 16.12 -2.90 5.41
CA ARG A 162 16.34 -4.36 5.30
C ARG A 162 17.46 -4.71 4.33
N VAL A 163 17.38 -4.19 3.09
CA VAL A 163 18.29 -4.53 1.98
C VAL A 163 19.59 -3.75 2.06
N LYS A 164 19.56 -2.53 2.64
CA LYS A 164 20.70 -1.60 2.75
C LYS A 164 21.39 -1.36 1.40
N PRO A 165 20.67 -0.85 0.38
CA PRO A 165 21.24 -0.60 -0.95
C PRO A 165 22.24 0.58 -0.96
N GLY A 166 22.37 1.34 0.13
CA GLY A 166 23.23 2.51 0.23
C GLY A 166 22.44 3.81 0.09
N TYR A 167 22.58 4.50 -1.04
CA TYR A 167 22.02 5.84 -1.30
C TYR A 167 20.50 5.85 -1.50
N GLY A 168 19.87 7.03 -1.42
CA GLY A 168 18.44 7.25 -1.70
C GLY A 168 17.57 7.58 -0.47
N GLU A 169 18.12 7.50 0.75
CA GLU A 169 17.37 7.82 1.97
C GLU A 169 17.03 9.32 2.07
N SER A 170 17.97 10.19 1.71
CA SER A 170 17.80 11.64 1.82
C SER A 170 16.73 12.18 0.87
N GLU A 171 16.66 11.61 -0.32
CA GLU A 171 15.74 11.92 -1.40
C GLU A 171 14.33 11.50 -1.02
N ALA A 172 14.16 10.27 -0.54
CA ALA A 172 12.90 9.76 -0.01
C ALA A 172 12.41 10.56 1.20
N TYR A 173 13.31 10.93 2.12
CA TYR A 173 12.98 11.77 3.28
C TYR A 173 12.49 13.15 2.86
N THR A 174 13.18 13.78 1.90
CA THR A 174 12.81 15.11 1.37
C THR A 174 11.42 15.06 0.73
N ARG A 175 11.16 14.04 -0.09
CA ARG A 175 9.85 13.82 -0.71
C ARG A 175 8.75 13.64 0.35
N ASN A 176 8.98 12.79 1.36
CA ASN A 176 8.03 12.57 2.46
C ASN A 176 7.75 13.87 3.23
N ARG A 177 8.78 14.68 3.48
CA ARG A 177 8.63 15.99 4.13
C ARG A 177 7.70 16.90 3.32
N LEU A 178 7.89 17.01 2.00
CA LEU A 178 7.01 17.82 1.16
C LEU A 178 5.56 17.33 1.18
N VAL A 179 5.34 16.01 1.13
CA VAL A 179 3.98 15.45 1.24
C VAL A 179 3.35 15.80 2.59
N ARG A 180 4.11 15.75 3.69
CA ARG A 180 3.63 16.18 5.01
C ARG A 180 3.32 17.68 5.06
N ASP A 181 4.11 18.50 4.40
CA ASP A 181 3.87 19.94 4.30
C ASP A 181 2.56 20.23 3.55
N THR A 182 2.24 19.48 2.49
CA THR A 182 0.93 19.60 1.82
C THR A 182 -0.22 19.24 2.75
N GLN A 183 -0.10 18.16 3.54
CA GLN A 183 -1.11 17.76 4.52
C GLN A 183 -1.31 18.84 5.60
N ARG A 184 -0.22 19.47 6.05
CA ARG A 184 -0.29 20.60 6.99
C ARG A 184 -1.03 21.79 6.35
N ALA A 185 -0.73 22.11 5.10
CA ALA A 185 -1.38 23.20 4.38
C ALA A 185 -2.89 22.95 4.16
N ILE A 186 -3.30 21.70 3.87
CA ILE A 186 -4.72 21.32 3.77
C ILE A 186 -5.44 21.54 5.11
N LYS A 187 -4.85 21.07 6.22
CA LYS A 187 -5.43 21.28 7.55
C LYS A 187 -5.60 22.77 7.86
N HIS A 188 -4.58 23.56 7.55
CA HIS A 188 -4.60 25.00 7.76
C HIS A 188 -5.73 25.68 6.99
N ALA A 189 -5.86 25.41 5.70
CA ALA A 189 -6.92 25.98 4.87
C ALA A 189 -8.33 25.61 5.37
N LEU A 190 -8.53 24.38 5.84
CA LEU A 190 -9.82 23.95 6.40
C LEU A 190 -10.13 24.62 7.74
N THR A 191 -9.14 24.76 8.63
CA THR A 191 -9.32 25.46 9.90
C THR A 191 -9.61 26.95 9.71
N GLU A 192 -8.91 27.60 8.78
CA GLU A 192 -9.15 29.01 8.43
C GLU A 192 -10.58 29.21 7.93
N ARG A 193 -11.06 28.36 7.01
CA ARG A 193 -12.44 28.45 6.50
C ARG A 193 -13.48 28.29 7.59
N TYR A 194 -13.26 27.34 8.50
CA TYR A 194 -14.19 27.11 9.59
C TYR A 194 -14.29 28.33 10.50
N TYR A 195 -13.16 28.91 10.91
CA TYR A 195 -13.17 30.12 11.74
C TYR A 195 -13.72 31.34 11.00
N ALA A 196 -13.34 31.55 9.74
CA ALA A 196 -13.87 32.63 8.93
C ALA A 196 -15.40 32.54 8.77
N TRP A 197 -15.93 31.33 8.59
CA TRP A 197 -17.38 31.10 8.55
C TRP A 197 -18.06 31.39 9.89
N GLN A 198 -17.48 30.95 11.02
CA GLN A 198 -18.01 31.25 12.35
C GLN A 198 -18.02 32.75 12.66
N GLU A 199 -16.97 33.48 12.27
CA GLU A 199 -16.88 34.92 12.43
C GLU A 199 -17.89 35.65 11.54
N ALA A 200 -18.01 35.23 10.27
CA ALA A 200 -19.01 35.78 9.34
C ALA A 200 -20.44 35.56 9.85
N LEU A 201 -20.74 34.42 10.48
CA LEU A 201 -22.04 34.15 11.06
C LEU A 201 -22.39 35.13 12.19
N LYS A 202 -21.44 35.43 13.08
CA LYS A 202 -21.63 36.44 14.15
C LYS A 202 -21.88 37.83 13.59
N VAL A 203 -21.18 38.19 12.50
CA VAL A 203 -21.40 39.48 11.83
C VAL A 203 -22.78 39.52 11.16
N ALA A 204 -23.17 38.42 10.50
CA ALA A 204 -24.47 38.29 9.86
C ALA A 204 -25.66 38.38 10.83
N GLU A 205 -25.51 37.92 12.08
CA GLU A 205 -26.54 38.10 13.13
C GLU A 205 -26.86 39.58 13.40
N SER A 206 -25.89 40.47 13.20
CA SER A 206 -26.06 41.92 13.39
C SER A 206 -26.42 42.69 12.12
N ASP A 207 -26.34 42.04 10.96
CA ASP A 207 -26.55 42.68 9.66
C ASP A 207 -28.04 42.70 9.29
N SER A 208 -28.53 43.85 8.85
CA SER A 208 -29.94 44.03 8.47
C SER A 208 -30.28 43.42 7.11
N ASP A 209 -29.27 43.17 6.28
CA ASP A 209 -29.44 42.68 4.91
C ASP A 209 -29.51 41.13 4.86
N ILE A 210 -29.23 40.46 5.98
CA ILE A 210 -29.12 39.00 6.06
C ILE A 210 -30.22 38.44 6.97
N ASP A 211 -31.02 37.51 6.43
CA ASP A 211 -32.04 36.79 7.21
C ASP A 211 -31.57 35.35 7.53
N LEU A 212 -31.31 35.10 8.81
CA LEU A 212 -30.90 33.79 9.34
C LEU A 212 -32.09 32.89 9.73
N SER A 213 -33.33 33.37 9.61
CA SER A 213 -34.54 32.62 10.02
C SER A 213 -34.83 31.38 9.16
N GLY A 214 -34.17 31.26 8.01
CA GLY A 214 -34.35 30.17 7.06
C GLY A 214 -35.65 30.25 6.24
N LYS A 215 -36.37 31.38 6.32
CA LYS A 215 -37.59 31.62 5.54
C LYS A 215 -37.28 32.54 4.36
N GLY A 216 -37.33 32.02 3.14
CA GLY A 216 -37.11 32.81 1.93
C GLY A 216 -35.62 33.02 1.60
N PRO A 217 -35.28 34.03 0.77
CA PRO A 217 -33.89 34.32 0.40
C PRO A 217 -33.11 34.87 1.59
N ALA A 218 -31.93 34.29 1.84
CA ALA A 218 -31.08 34.63 2.99
C ALA A 218 -30.41 36.02 2.88
N PHE A 219 -30.29 36.57 1.67
CA PHE A 219 -29.65 37.87 1.44
C PHE A 219 -30.62 38.78 0.69
N ASN A 220 -31.00 39.89 1.32
CA ASN A 220 -31.90 40.92 0.79
C ASN A 220 -31.16 42.26 0.82
N PRO A 221 -30.58 42.71 -0.31
CA PRO A 221 -29.78 43.92 -0.32
C PRO A 221 -30.65 45.12 0.04
N GLN A 222 -30.22 45.93 1.00
CA GLN A 222 -30.85 47.23 1.21
C GLN A 222 -30.57 48.12 0.01
N ASN A 223 -31.63 48.73 -0.52
CA ASN A 223 -31.51 49.68 -1.60
C ASN A 223 -31.00 51.01 -1.01
N LEU A 224 -29.69 51.23 -1.05
CA LEU A 224 -29.01 52.40 -0.49
C LEU A 224 -29.36 53.73 -1.21
N ASP A 225 -30.21 53.69 -2.24
CA ASP A 225 -30.57 54.82 -3.10
C ASP A 225 -31.76 55.67 -2.61
N VAL A 226 -32.22 55.51 -1.36
CA VAL A 226 -33.20 56.47 -0.80
C VAL A 226 -32.44 57.54 -0.04
N GLU A 227 -32.27 58.66 -0.74
CA GLU A 227 -31.71 59.93 -0.28
C GLU A 227 -31.80 60.14 1.23
N SER A 228 -30.63 60.42 1.82
CA SER A 228 -30.53 61.24 3.02
C SER A 228 -30.90 62.69 2.68
N SER A 229 -32.13 62.91 2.20
CA SER A 229 -32.72 64.23 2.07
C SER A 229 -33.29 64.61 3.44
N PRO A 230 -32.71 65.60 4.15
CA PRO A 230 -33.28 66.04 5.41
C PRO A 230 -34.65 66.66 5.11
N ASN A 231 -35.68 66.10 5.75
CA ASN A 231 -37.07 66.51 5.71
C ASN A 231 -37.21 68.04 5.91
N MET A 232 -37.24 68.79 4.81
CA MET A 232 -37.68 70.18 4.79
C MET A 232 -39.21 70.16 4.65
N GLN A 233 -39.90 70.43 5.75
CA GLN A 233 -41.33 70.67 5.74
C GLN A 233 -41.64 71.89 4.86
N THR A 234 -42.21 71.67 3.68
CA THR A 234 -42.98 72.71 2.97
C THR A 234 -44.43 72.30 2.92
N SER A 235 -45.15 72.66 3.99
CA SER A 235 -46.57 72.99 3.88
C SER A 235 -46.75 74.17 2.94
N SER A 236 -47.88 74.18 2.22
CA SER A 236 -48.45 75.28 1.43
C SER A 236 -48.19 75.26 -0.08
N ALA A 237 -49.09 74.62 -0.84
CA ALA A 237 -49.69 75.16 -2.08
C ALA A 237 -50.71 74.17 -2.69
N GLU A 238 -51.83 73.94 -1.99
CA GLU A 238 -53.11 73.83 -2.68
C GLU A 238 -53.52 75.24 -3.14
N VAL A 239 -54.30 75.33 -4.21
CA VAL A 239 -54.88 76.53 -4.87
C VAL A 239 -54.11 77.05 -6.08
N ILE A 240 -54.65 76.76 -7.28
CA ILE A 240 -54.79 77.56 -8.53
C ILE A 240 -55.23 76.55 -9.61
N SER A 241 -56.52 76.22 -9.69
CA SER A 241 -57.54 76.87 -10.54
C SER A 241 -57.63 76.30 -11.97
N GLU A 242 -58.46 75.27 -12.08
CA GLU A 242 -59.52 75.08 -13.07
C GLU A 242 -59.96 76.39 -13.77
N ALA A 243 -59.62 76.56 -15.06
CA ALA A 243 -60.39 77.28 -16.09
C ALA A 243 -59.59 77.45 -17.41
N ARG A 244 -60.31 77.31 -18.54
CA ARG A 244 -59.91 77.42 -19.98
C ARG A 244 -59.25 76.16 -20.56
N SER A 245 -59.77 75.51 -21.60
CA SER A 245 -60.72 75.97 -22.61
C SER A 245 -61.28 74.79 -23.41
N ASP A 246 -62.60 74.63 -23.36
CA ASP A 246 -63.37 74.00 -24.44
C ASP A 246 -63.47 74.95 -25.65
N ALA A 247 -63.66 74.31 -26.81
CA ALA A 247 -64.12 74.86 -28.09
C ALA A 247 -63.08 75.51 -29.03
N LYS A 248 -62.67 74.76 -30.07
CA LYS A 248 -63.28 74.90 -31.41
C LYS A 248 -62.80 73.81 -32.38
N ASP A 249 -63.78 73.09 -32.91
CA ASP A 249 -63.77 72.32 -34.14
C ASP A 249 -63.04 72.99 -35.30
N THR A 250 -62.38 72.21 -36.16
CA THR A 250 -62.79 72.07 -37.59
C THR A 250 -61.92 71.07 -38.38
N LYS A 251 -62.60 70.02 -38.87
CA LYS A 251 -62.46 69.35 -40.18
C LYS A 251 -61.06 68.89 -40.66
N ARG A 252 -60.92 67.56 -40.85
CA ARG A 252 -60.71 66.98 -42.20
C ARG A 252 -61.07 65.48 -42.25
N LEU A 253 -61.90 65.16 -43.24
CA LEU A 253 -62.41 63.85 -43.64
C LEU A 253 -61.45 63.12 -44.61
N GLU A 254 -61.76 61.83 -44.82
CA GLU A 254 -61.34 60.91 -45.92
C GLU A 254 -59.98 60.21 -45.70
N LEU A 255 -59.84 58.88 -45.67
CA LEU A 255 -60.63 57.71 -46.10
C LEU A 255 -60.47 56.56 -45.08
#